data_AF-A0A2V8KZ07-F1
#
_entry.id   AF-A0A2V8KZ07-F1
#
_cell.length_a   1.000
_cell.length_b   1.000
_cell.length_c   1.000
_cell.angle_alpha   90.00
_cell.angle_beta   90.00
_cell.angle_gamma   90.00
#
_symmetry.space_group_name_H-M   'P 1'
#
loop_
_entity.id
_entity.type
_entity.pdbx_description
1 polymer ?
#
loop_
_entity_poly.entity_id
_entity_poly.type
_entity_poly.pdbx_seq_one_letter_code
_entity_poly.pdbx_strand_id
1 'polypeptide(L)'
;MAIIVFNENATLLSRPTSDKNALKAIVDTLEPSFSGTRYYEAFTLADRALSEFAGDQRQLVVISDFQRNGWNRSSRESIIGTDVKTETVNLAVQNPNNVGIDSVSVDQTSFTRTYTGRVIARIHNYRKDIPVDVQVSVALNDKEMGRKTLTVSANSSALAEFTGFDLQLGFSKGRVHIDSNDPLKVDDDFLFALERREKLKLLIVDAGKAKQSLYLRQAYTSSPDLPFEVSVLPASAVTPEEVTNHEVVVINDVPRLPDKVRDRLDDLRKTGQGQLIILGENAEAGWWNSYAKFPVKAGPRIFVAKDRGRPSVALTTYDRNHSIFKPFEKSTRVVLNSAQFFAYMNV
;
A
#
# COMPACT_ATOMS: atom_id res chain seq x y z
N MET A 1 37.09 -13.00 -26.82
CA MET A 1 36.15 -12.00 -26.29
C MET A 1 34.88 -12.69 -25.85
N ALA A 2 34.22 -12.18 -24.82
CA ALA A 2 32.94 -12.65 -24.31
C ALA A 2 32.04 -11.43 -24.07
N ILE A 3 30.72 -11.60 -24.17
CA ILE A 3 29.74 -10.54 -23.92
C ILE A 3 28.94 -10.91 -22.68
N ILE A 4 28.93 -10.00 -21.71
CA ILE A 4 28.07 -10.05 -20.54
C ILE A 4 27.10 -8.87 -20.64
N VAL A 5 25.81 -9.16 -20.50
CA VAL A 5 24.77 -8.14 -20.33
C VAL A 5 24.29 -8.17 -18.89
N PHE A 6 23.90 -7.00 -18.38
CA PHE A 6 23.50 -6.90 -16.99
C PHE A 6 22.44 -5.83 -16.76
N ASN A 7 21.60 -6.09 -15.76
CA ASN A 7 20.67 -5.18 -15.13
C ASN A 7 20.70 -5.49 -13.61
N GLU A 8 19.59 -5.90 -13.00
CA GLU A 8 19.59 -6.49 -11.65
C GLU A 8 20.26 -7.87 -11.61
N ASN A 9 20.39 -8.54 -12.76
CA ASN A 9 21.10 -9.79 -12.94
C ASN A 9 22.18 -9.64 -14.01
N ALA A 10 23.16 -10.53 -14.02
CA ALA A 10 24.18 -10.59 -15.08
C ALA A 10 24.10 -11.91 -15.84
N THR A 11 24.20 -11.84 -17.18
CA THR A 11 24.10 -13.01 -18.07
C THR A 11 25.24 -13.01 -19.08
N LEU A 12 25.88 -14.17 -19.24
CA LEU A 12 26.91 -14.41 -20.24
C LEU A 12 26.23 -14.83 -21.56
N LEU A 13 26.24 -13.97 -22.57
CA LEU A 13 25.61 -14.23 -23.86
C LEU A 13 26.51 -14.99 -24.82
N SER A 14 27.82 -14.92 -24.61
CA SER A 14 28.80 -15.68 -25.39
C SER A 14 29.92 -16.16 -24.50
N ARG A 15 30.26 -17.44 -24.65
CA ARG A 15 31.53 -17.96 -24.11
C ARG A 15 32.71 -17.29 -24.85
N PRO A 16 33.90 -17.25 -24.24
CA PRO A 16 35.09 -16.71 -24.88
C PRO A 16 35.31 -17.25 -26.30
N THR A 17 35.26 -16.36 -27.30
CA THR A 17 35.45 -16.69 -28.72
C THR A 17 36.26 -15.60 -29.46
N SER A 18 36.91 -15.97 -30.55
CA SER A 18 37.58 -15.03 -31.48
C SER A 18 36.68 -14.61 -32.65
N ASP A 19 35.48 -15.19 -32.80
CA ASP A 19 34.55 -14.86 -33.88
C ASP A 19 33.89 -13.49 -33.63
N LYS A 20 34.42 -12.47 -34.31
CA LYS A 20 33.92 -11.09 -34.20
C LYS A 20 32.53 -10.92 -34.82
N ASN A 21 32.19 -11.69 -35.85
CA ASN A 21 30.90 -11.56 -36.53
C ASN A 21 29.77 -12.10 -35.65
N ALA A 22 29.99 -13.23 -34.98
CA ALA A 22 29.04 -13.77 -34.01
C ALA A 22 28.81 -12.80 -32.83
N LEU A 23 29.89 -12.21 -32.30
CA LEU A 23 29.79 -11.24 -31.20
C LEU A 23 29.07 -9.95 -31.62
N LYS A 24 29.35 -9.45 -32.83
CA LYS A 24 28.66 -8.28 -33.38
C LYS A 24 27.16 -8.55 -33.55
N ALA A 25 26.79 -9.70 -34.09
CA ALA A 25 25.39 -10.09 -34.25
C ALA A 25 24.64 -10.14 -32.90
N ILE A 26 25.30 -10.53 -31.81
CA ILE A 26 24.72 -10.45 -30.45
C ILE A 26 24.47 -9.00 -30.06
N VAL A 27 25.50 -8.14 -30.17
CA VAL A 27 25.40 -6.72 -29.78
C VAL A 27 24.30 -6.00 -30.56
N ASP A 28 24.18 -6.28 -31.86
CA ASP A 28 23.18 -5.66 -32.74
C ASP A 28 21.72 -6.01 -32.34
N THR A 29 21.51 -7.01 -31.47
CA THR A 29 20.18 -7.41 -30.94
C THR A 29 19.88 -6.91 -29.53
N LEU A 30 20.83 -6.21 -28.88
CA LEU A 30 20.68 -5.77 -27.50
C LEU A 30 19.85 -4.49 -27.38
N GLU A 31 18.89 -4.49 -26.47
CA GLU A 31 18.09 -3.33 -26.11
C GLU A 31 18.16 -3.07 -24.59
N PRO A 32 18.17 -1.79 -24.15
CA PRO A 32 18.04 -1.46 -22.74
C PRO A 32 16.71 -1.96 -22.15
N SER A 33 16.75 -2.44 -20.90
CA SER A 33 15.56 -2.86 -20.15
C SER A 33 15.12 -1.79 -19.13
N PHE A 34 13.89 -1.89 -18.63
CA PHE A 34 13.39 -1.03 -17.53
C PHE A 34 13.88 -1.41 -16.13
N SER A 35 14.72 -2.44 -16.01
CA SER A 35 15.24 -2.90 -14.72
C SER A 35 16.34 -1.99 -14.20
N GLY A 36 16.52 -1.96 -12.88
CA GLY A 36 17.67 -1.31 -12.26
C GLY A 36 19.00 -1.95 -12.69
N THR A 37 20.11 -1.28 -12.38
CA THR A 37 21.46 -1.81 -12.62
C THR A 37 22.06 -2.32 -11.31
N ARG A 38 22.80 -3.43 -11.33
CA ARG A 38 23.66 -3.85 -10.22
C ARG A 38 25.03 -4.31 -10.74
N TYR A 39 26.06 -3.56 -10.37
CA TYR A 39 27.42 -3.83 -10.87
C TYR A 39 28.10 -5.03 -10.22
N TYR A 40 27.72 -5.38 -8.98
CA TYR A 40 28.36 -6.47 -8.24
C TYR A 40 28.20 -7.82 -8.95
N GLU A 41 26.97 -8.14 -9.38
CA GLU A 41 26.62 -9.35 -10.11
C GLU A 41 27.34 -9.40 -11.46
N ALA A 42 27.42 -8.26 -12.17
CA ALA A 42 28.12 -8.14 -13.44
C ALA A 42 29.63 -8.41 -13.31
N PHE A 43 30.27 -7.81 -12.30
CA PHE A 43 31.70 -8.02 -12.05
C PHE A 43 32.02 -9.43 -11.55
N THR A 44 31.15 -10.04 -10.75
CA THR A 44 31.31 -11.44 -10.31
C THR A 44 31.29 -12.40 -11.50
N LEU A 45 30.37 -12.18 -12.44
CA LEU A 45 30.31 -13.00 -13.64
C LEU A 45 31.48 -12.72 -14.59
N ALA A 46 31.91 -11.47 -14.69
CA ALA A 46 33.07 -11.08 -15.48
C ALA A 46 34.36 -11.72 -14.97
N ASP A 47 34.60 -11.73 -13.66
CA ASP A 47 35.76 -12.38 -13.05
C ASP A 47 35.81 -13.89 -13.37
N ARG A 48 34.66 -14.57 -13.23
CA ARG A 48 34.54 -15.98 -13.62
C ARG A 48 34.86 -16.20 -15.10
N ALA A 49 34.28 -15.38 -15.99
CA ALA A 49 34.53 -15.50 -17.43
C ALA A 49 36.00 -15.23 -17.78
N LEU A 50 36.65 -14.29 -17.10
CA LEU A 50 38.07 -13.97 -17.27
C LEU A 50 38.99 -15.10 -16.79
N SER A 51 38.59 -15.85 -15.75
CA SER A 51 39.35 -17.02 -15.29
C SER A 51 39.41 -18.14 -16.33
N GLU A 52 38.42 -18.22 -17.22
CA GLU A 52 38.38 -19.18 -18.34
C GLU A 52 39.23 -18.73 -19.55
N PHE A 53 39.71 -17.48 -19.58
CA PHE A 53 40.60 -17.01 -20.64
C PHE A 53 42.03 -17.54 -20.44
N ALA A 54 42.52 -18.29 -21.43
CA ALA A 54 43.88 -18.82 -21.49
C ALA A 54 44.93 -17.81 -22.03
N GLY A 55 44.53 -16.56 -22.32
CA GLY A 55 45.43 -15.54 -22.87
C GLY A 55 46.20 -14.78 -21.78
N ASP A 56 47.44 -14.40 -22.09
CA ASP A 56 48.35 -13.72 -21.17
C ASP A 56 47.94 -12.27 -20.83
N GLN A 57 46.99 -11.69 -21.59
CA GLN A 57 46.44 -10.36 -21.34
C GLN A 57 44.93 -10.40 -21.16
N ARG A 58 44.49 -10.09 -19.95
CA ARG A 58 43.08 -9.99 -19.58
C ARG A 58 42.65 -8.53 -19.62
N GLN A 59 41.60 -8.23 -20.39
CA GLN A 59 41.01 -6.90 -20.46
C GLN A 59 39.51 -6.98 -20.22
N LEU A 60 39.01 -6.09 -19.37
CA LEU A 60 37.59 -5.87 -19.12
C LEU A 60 37.20 -4.49 -19.65
N VAL A 61 36.23 -4.44 -20.56
CA VAL A 61 35.63 -3.18 -21.04
C VAL A 61 34.22 -3.09 -20.45
N VAL A 62 33.98 -2.06 -19.64
CA VAL A 62 32.69 -1.82 -18.99
C VAL A 62 31.99 -0.67 -19.70
N ILE A 63 30.87 -0.95 -20.34
CA ILE A 63 30.05 0.03 -21.04
C ILE A 63 28.79 0.28 -20.21
N SER A 64 28.63 1.49 -19.69
CA SER A 64 27.51 1.83 -18.80
C SER A 64 27.36 3.35 -18.66
N ASP A 65 26.21 3.81 -18.16
CA ASP A 65 26.01 5.20 -17.73
C ASP A 65 26.53 5.48 -16.30
N PHE A 66 27.00 4.43 -15.60
CA PHE A 66 27.58 4.51 -14.26
C PHE A 66 26.66 5.15 -13.21
N GLN A 67 25.34 4.97 -13.35
CA GLN A 67 24.37 5.47 -12.38
C GLN A 67 24.71 5.09 -10.93
N ARG A 68 24.68 6.08 -10.05
CA ARG A 68 24.98 5.93 -8.61
C ARG A 68 24.17 4.81 -7.95
N ASN A 69 22.91 4.63 -8.33
CA ASN A 69 21.99 3.67 -7.71
C ASN A 69 22.41 2.22 -7.92
N GLY A 70 23.17 1.91 -8.97
CA GLY A 70 23.63 0.53 -9.21
C GLY A 70 24.84 0.10 -8.40
N TRP A 71 25.49 1.05 -7.70
CA TRP A 71 26.65 0.77 -6.87
C TRP A 71 26.24 0.40 -5.45
N ASN A 72 26.60 -0.80 -5.02
CA ASN A 72 26.48 -1.18 -3.63
C ASN A 72 27.61 -0.53 -2.82
N ARG A 73 27.31 0.54 -2.06
CA ARG A 73 28.29 1.23 -1.21
C ARG A 73 28.81 0.38 -0.04
N SER A 74 28.16 -0.74 0.27
CA SER A 74 28.55 -1.63 1.37
C SER A 74 29.50 -2.74 0.95
N SER A 75 29.60 -3.05 -0.34
CA SER A 75 30.58 -4.03 -0.84
C SER A 75 31.96 -3.36 -0.95
N ARG A 76 32.92 -3.79 -0.13
CA ARG A 76 34.31 -3.30 -0.11
C ARG A 76 35.29 -4.20 -0.86
N GLU A 77 34.81 -5.26 -1.48
CA GLU A 77 35.65 -6.25 -2.16
C GLU A 77 35.75 -5.90 -3.64
N SER A 78 36.97 -5.67 -4.12
CA SER A 78 37.25 -5.60 -5.57
C SER A 78 37.11 -6.99 -6.13
N ILE A 79 36.04 -7.23 -6.88
CA ILE A 79 35.71 -8.55 -7.43
C ILE A 79 36.61 -8.90 -8.62
N ILE A 80 37.13 -7.90 -9.33
CA ILE A 80 38.02 -8.07 -10.46
C ILE A 80 39.47 -8.11 -9.97
N GLY A 81 40.22 -9.13 -10.41
CA GLY A 81 41.65 -9.28 -10.14
C GLY A 81 42.49 -8.09 -10.63
N THR A 82 43.59 -7.78 -9.92
CA THR A 82 44.47 -6.64 -10.24
C THR A 82 45.29 -6.84 -11.52
N ASP A 83 45.37 -8.06 -12.04
CA ASP A 83 46.00 -8.44 -13.31
C ASP A 83 45.12 -8.13 -14.53
N VAL A 84 43.86 -7.70 -14.33
CA VAL A 84 42.92 -7.37 -15.40
C VAL A 84 42.98 -5.89 -15.74
N LYS A 85 43.36 -5.57 -16.97
CA LYS A 85 43.27 -4.20 -17.49
C LYS A 85 41.80 -3.81 -17.64
N THR A 86 41.35 -2.81 -16.89
CA THR A 86 39.95 -2.35 -16.96
C THR A 86 39.85 -1.03 -17.71
N GLU A 87 38.91 -0.95 -18.65
CA GLU A 87 38.56 0.24 -19.41
C GLU A 87 37.05 0.51 -19.25
N THR A 88 36.67 1.79 -19.15
CA THR A 88 35.28 2.19 -18.99
C THR A 88 34.84 3.06 -20.17
N VAL A 89 33.65 2.77 -20.69
CA VAL A 89 32.97 3.58 -21.70
C VAL A 89 31.73 4.17 -21.03
N ASN A 90 31.78 5.47 -20.73
CA ASN A 90 30.71 6.18 -20.04
C ASN A 90 29.65 6.67 -21.03
N LEU A 91 28.43 6.15 -20.90
CA LEU A 91 27.26 6.53 -21.69
C LEU A 91 26.45 7.69 -21.09
N ALA A 92 26.87 8.24 -19.94
CA ALA A 92 26.16 9.33 -19.27
C ALA A 92 26.10 10.60 -20.14
N VAL A 93 24.91 11.20 -20.21
CA VAL A 93 24.69 12.45 -20.94
C VAL A 93 25.12 13.64 -20.07
N GLN A 94 26.09 14.43 -20.53
CA GLN A 94 26.60 15.57 -19.76
C GLN A 94 25.59 16.71 -19.61
N ASN A 95 24.84 16.99 -20.69
CA ASN A 95 23.81 18.02 -20.75
C ASN A 95 22.46 17.35 -21.06
N PRO A 96 21.83 16.73 -20.06
CA PRO A 96 20.56 16.06 -20.26
C PRO A 96 19.51 17.05 -20.72
N ASN A 97 18.84 16.69 -21.80
CA ASN A 97 17.66 17.36 -22.30
C ASN A 97 16.49 16.41 -22.04
N ASN A 98 15.93 16.42 -20.82
CA ASN A 98 14.91 15.47 -20.41
C ASN A 98 13.97 16.06 -19.34
N VAL A 99 12.69 15.71 -19.43
CA VAL A 99 11.70 15.93 -18.38
C VAL A 99 10.94 14.63 -18.19
N GLY A 100 10.94 14.08 -16.97
CA GLY A 100 10.36 12.77 -16.70
C GLY A 100 9.39 12.76 -15.53
N ILE A 101 8.54 11.74 -15.50
CA ILE A 101 7.76 11.38 -14.31
C ILE A 101 8.65 10.53 -13.39
N ASP A 102 9.08 11.09 -12.27
CA ASP A 102 9.91 10.34 -11.34
C ASP A 102 9.12 9.37 -10.45
N SER A 103 7.91 9.75 -10.06
CA SER A 103 7.08 8.94 -9.17
C SER A 103 5.62 9.38 -9.19
N VAL A 104 4.70 8.42 -9.06
CA VAL A 104 3.27 8.70 -8.82
C VAL A 104 2.83 8.03 -7.51
N SER A 105 2.20 8.82 -6.63
CA SER A 105 1.56 8.33 -5.40
C SER A 105 0.05 8.37 -5.58
N VAL A 106 -0.63 7.28 -5.22
CA VAL A 106 -2.08 7.11 -5.44
C VAL A 106 -2.75 6.52 -4.21
N ASP A 107 -3.87 7.10 -3.78
CA ASP A 107 -4.78 6.46 -2.83
C ASP A 107 -5.59 5.37 -3.55
N GLN A 108 -5.05 4.14 -3.55
CA GLN A 108 -5.46 3.08 -4.49
C GLN A 108 -6.92 2.59 -4.36
N THR A 109 -7.58 2.84 -3.23
CA THR A 109 -8.93 2.34 -2.96
C THR A 109 -9.87 3.48 -2.61
N SER A 110 -11.03 3.51 -3.27
CA SER A 110 -12.14 4.43 -2.99
C SER A 110 -13.43 3.67 -2.68
N PHE A 111 -14.27 4.25 -1.84
CA PHE A 111 -15.62 3.75 -1.52
C PHE A 111 -16.72 4.70 -2.00
N THR A 112 -16.33 5.77 -2.69
CA THR A 112 -17.22 6.82 -3.19
C THR A 112 -17.18 6.85 -4.72
N ARG A 113 -18.25 7.35 -5.33
CA ARG A 113 -18.30 7.53 -6.79
C ARG A 113 -17.31 8.60 -7.26
N THR A 114 -17.31 9.76 -6.61
CA THR A 114 -16.37 10.83 -6.90
C THR A 114 -15.13 10.62 -6.05
N TYR A 115 -13.99 10.45 -6.71
CA TYR A 115 -12.71 10.18 -6.06
C TYR A 115 -12.26 11.36 -5.21
N THR A 116 -12.17 11.12 -3.90
CA THR A 116 -11.76 12.08 -2.87
C THR A 116 -10.29 11.92 -2.48
N GLY A 117 -9.66 10.81 -2.87
CA GLY A 117 -8.23 10.59 -2.74
C GLY A 117 -7.42 11.44 -3.73
N ARG A 118 -6.11 11.19 -3.79
CA ARG A 118 -5.19 11.95 -4.63
C ARG A 118 -4.39 11.04 -5.56
N VAL A 119 -4.14 11.53 -6.76
CA VAL A 119 -3.09 11.05 -7.67
C VAL A 119 -2.06 12.17 -7.74
N ILE A 120 -0.88 11.96 -7.16
CA ILE A 120 0.18 12.95 -7.08
C ILE A 120 1.35 12.47 -7.94
N ALA A 121 1.58 13.15 -9.06
CA ALA A 121 2.72 12.92 -9.93
C ALA A 121 3.84 13.90 -9.62
N ARG A 122 5.06 13.40 -9.42
CA ARG A 122 6.26 14.21 -9.27
C ARG A 122 7.01 14.23 -10.59
N ILE A 123 7.06 15.40 -11.19
CA ILE A 123 7.73 15.65 -12.47
C ILE A 123 9.10 16.25 -12.17
N HIS A 124 10.14 15.78 -12.84
CA HIS A 124 11.49 16.30 -12.70
C HIS A 124 12.02 16.83 -14.02
N ASN A 125 12.57 18.04 -14.00
CA ASN A 125 13.28 18.62 -15.13
C ASN A 125 14.77 18.35 -14.95
N TYR A 126 15.33 17.45 -15.76
CA TYR A 126 16.75 17.08 -15.69
C TYR A 126 17.66 18.12 -16.35
N ARG A 127 17.12 19.08 -17.11
CA ARG A 127 17.91 20.17 -17.72
C ARG A 127 18.52 21.03 -16.64
N LYS A 128 19.75 21.50 -16.86
CA LYS A 128 20.53 22.21 -15.84
C LYS A 128 20.36 23.73 -15.85
N ASP A 129 19.82 24.28 -16.92
CA ASP A 129 19.94 25.68 -17.27
C ASP A 129 18.59 26.39 -17.46
N ILE A 130 17.57 25.69 -17.97
CA ILE A 130 16.28 26.32 -18.31
C ILE A 130 15.08 25.68 -17.58
N PRO A 131 14.12 26.50 -17.09
CA PRO A 131 12.81 26.00 -16.69
C PRO A 131 12.02 25.51 -17.91
N VAL A 132 11.05 24.64 -17.68
CA VAL A 132 10.21 24.04 -18.72
C VAL A 132 8.75 24.04 -18.27
N ASP A 133 7.85 24.38 -19.19
CA ASP A 133 6.41 24.20 -18.99
C ASP A 133 6.01 22.82 -19.49
N VAL A 134 5.36 22.05 -18.62
CA VAL A 134 5.01 20.64 -18.85
C VAL A 134 3.53 20.48 -18.65
N GLN A 135 2.86 19.92 -19.65
CA GLN A 135 1.47 19.52 -19.52
C GLN A 135 1.43 18.09 -18.99
N VAL A 136 0.75 17.91 -17.85
CA VAL A 136 0.55 16.64 -17.17
C VAL A 136 -0.91 16.28 -17.26
N SER A 137 -1.24 15.08 -17.72
CA SER A 137 -2.60 14.55 -17.75
C SER A 137 -2.73 13.26 -16.96
N VAL A 138 -3.93 13.00 -16.45
CA VAL A 138 -4.30 11.72 -15.84
C VAL A 138 -5.45 11.12 -16.61
N ALA A 139 -5.34 9.84 -16.95
CA ALA A 139 -6.37 9.09 -17.64
C ALA A 139 -6.71 7.81 -16.88
N LEU A 140 -7.98 7.42 -16.92
CA LEU A 140 -8.49 6.15 -16.43
C LEU A 140 -9.18 5.41 -17.58
N ASN A 141 -8.81 4.15 -17.80
CA ASN A 141 -9.33 3.32 -18.91
C ASN A 141 -9.28 4.07 -20.24
N ASP A 142 -8.12 4.72 -20.51
CA ASP A 142 -7.83 5.52 -21.70
C ASP A 142 -8.71 6.77 -21.90
N LYS A 143 -9.49 7.16 -20.88
CA LYS A 143 -10.23 8.42 -20.84
C LYS A 143 -9.52 9.44 -19.94
N GLU A 144 -9.22 10.62 -20.48
CA GLU A 144 -8.66 11.73 -19.70
C GLU A 144 -9.65 12.18 -18.62
N MET A 145 -9.18 12.22 -17.37
CA MET A 145 -9.94 12.68 -16.21
C MET A 145 -9.53 14.09 -15.79
N GLY A 146 -8.34 14.54 -16.18
CA GLY A 146 -7.86 15.89 -15.92
C GLY A 146 -6.48 16.16 -16.51
N ARG A 147 -6.16 17.45 -16.61
CA ARG A 147 -4.92 17.98 -17.19
C ARG A 147 -4.50 19.25 -16.47
N LYS A 148 -3.20 19.43 -16.27
CA LYS A 148 -2.59 20.59 -15.61
C LYS A 148 -1.31 20.99 -16.34
N THR A 149 -0.98 22.27 -16.32
CA THR A 149 0.32 22.77 -16.77
C THR A 149 1.14 23.15 -15.56
N LEU A 150 2.40 22.70 -15.51
CA LEU A 150 3.36 23.02 -14.47
C LEU A 150 4.59 23.68 -15.08
N THR A 151 5.12 24.73 -14.45
CA THR A 151 6.48 25.22 -14.73
C THR A 151 7.44 24.52 -13.77
N VAL A 152 8.40 23.77 -14.32
CA VAL A 152 9.42 23.04 -13.56
C VAL A 152 10.76 23.71 -13.75
N SER A 153 11.31 24.29 -12.68
CA SER A 153 12.64 24.92 -12.71
C SER A 153 13.73 23.92 -13.13
N ALA A 154 14.83 24.44 -13.66
CA ALA A 154 15.99 23.64 -14.02
C ALA A 154 16.48 22.77 -12.85
N ASN A 155 16.78 21.50 -13.13
CA ASN A 155 17.30 20.51 -12.19
C ASN A 155 16.47 20.42 -10.89
N SER A 156 15.15 20.50 -11.03
CA SER A 156 14.20 20.56 -9.93
C SER A 156 12.94 19.73 -10.24
N SER A 157 12.08 19.58 -9.22
CA SER A 157 10.81 18.87 -9.34
C SER A 157 9.60 19.75 -9.00
N ALA A 158 8.47 19.45 -9.63
CA ALA A 158 7.17 20.00 -9.31
C ALA A 158 6.13 18.88 -9.15
N LEU A 159 5.02 19.16 -8.47
CA LEU A 159 3.95 18.20 -8.21
C LEU A 159 2.67 18.56 -8.99
N ALA A 160 2.13 17.59 -9.72
CA ALA A 160 0.77 17.64 -10.25
C ALA A 160 -0.14 16.76 -9.38
N GLU A 161 -1.19 17.34 -8.82
CA GLU A 161 -2.18 16.63 -8.02
C GLU A 161 -3.54 16.56 -8.76
N PHE A 162 -4.12 15.38 -8.85
CA PHE A 162 -5.45 15.16 -9.43
C PHE A 162 -6.39 14.50 -8.41
N THR A 163 -7.62 14.99 -8.34
CA THR A 163 -8.70 14.53 -7.46
C THR A 163 -10.05 14.95 -8.05
N GLY A 164 -11.17 14.50 -7.47
CA GLY A 164 -12.51 14.99 -7.80
C GLY A 164 -13.13 14.42 -9.07
N PHE A 165 -12.58 13.33 -9.60
CA PHE A 165 -13.09 12.67 -10.81
C PHE A 165 -13.93 11.42 -10.50
N ASP A 166 -14.85 11.06 -11.40
CA ASP A 166 -15.74 9.91 -11.22
C ASP A 166 -15.02 8.57 -11.45
N LEU A 167 -15.29 7.60 -10.57
CA LEU A 167 -14.81 6.23 -10.65
C LEU A 167 -15.95 5.25 -10.91
N GLN A 168 -15.71 4.34 -11.86
CA GLN A 168 -16.55 3.16 -12.05
C GLN A 168 -16.27 2.13 -10.96
N LEU A 169 -17.25 1.30 -10.62
CA LEU A 169 -17.07 0.21 -9.67
C LEU A 169 -16.05 -0.81 -10.22
N GLY A 170 -15.18 -1.31 -9.36
CA GLY A 170 -14.09 -2.22 -9.72
C GLY A 170 -12.78 -1.51 -10.05
N PHE A 171 -11.90 -2.22 -10.76
CA PHE A 171 -10.58 -1.74 -11.13
C PHE A 171 -10.62 -0.79 -12.33
N SER A 172 -9.83 0.27 -12.25
CA SER A 172 -9.54 1.20 -13.32
C SER A 172 -8.03 1.22 -13.57
N LYS A 173 -7.64 1.04 -14.84
CA LYS A 173 -6.24 1.22 -15.28
C LYS A 173 -5.96 2.71 -15.38
N GLY A 174 -5.01 3.19 -14.59
CA GLY A 174 -4.59 4.58 -14.58
C GLY A 174 -3.30 4.82 -15.35
N ARG A 175 -3.20 6.01 -15.93
CA ARG A 175 -1.99 6.53 -16.57
C ARG A 175 -1.83 8.00 -16.20
N VAL A 176 -0.65 8.38 -15.73
CA VAL A 176 -0.19 9.77 -15.79
C VAL A 176 0.68 9.90 -17.03
N HIS A 177 0.46 10.95 -17.80
CA HIS A 177 1.24 11.25 -19.01
C HIS A 177 1.77 12.68 -18.94
N ILE A 178 2.99 12.92 -19.42
CA ILE A 178 3.51 14.26 -19.67
C ILE A 178 3.77 14.49 -21.16
N ASP A 179 3.37 15.67 -21.65
CA ASP A 179 3.69 16.08 -23.01
C ASP A 179 5.11 16.66 -23.03
N SER A 180 6.09 15.81 -23.32
CA SER A 180 7.48 16.22 -23.58
C SER A 180 7.79 16.09 -25.08
N ASN A 181 8.81 16.82 -25.56
CA ASN A 181 9.38 16.62 -26.91
C ASN A 181 10.87 16.26 -26.84
N ASP A 182 11.28 15.66 -25.74
CA ASP A 182 12.65 15.23 -25.53
C ASP A 182 12.85 13.77 -25.99
N PRO A 183 14.11 13.28 -26.10
CA PRO A 183 14.41 12.01 -26.71
C PRO A 183 14.07 10.79 -25.84
N LEU A 184 13.75 10.94 -24.54
CA LEU A 184 13.57 9.81 -23.63
C LEU A 184 12.09 9.52 -23.38
N LYS A 185 11.37 9.04 -24.39
CA LYS A 185 9.91 8.81 -24.33
C LYS A 185 9.38 7.85 -23.27
N VAL A 186 10.26 7.11 -22.60
CA VAL A 186 9.83 6.07 -21.68
C VAL A 186 9.49 6.59 -20.27
N ASP A 187 9.99 7.76 -19.89
CA ASP A 187 9.65 8.39 -18.61
C ASP A 187 8.49 9.40 -18.73
N ASP A 188 7.90 9.50 -19.92
CA ASP A 188 6.72 10.33 -20.20
C ASP A 188 5.41 9.71 -19.66
N ASP A 189 5.40 8.40 -19.40
CA ASP A 189 4.21 7.63 -18.98
C ASP A 189 4.44 6.89 -17.66
N PHE A 190 3.50 7.01 -16.72
CA PHE A 190 3.46 6.22 -15.50
C PHE A 190 2.12 5.53 -15.32
N LEU A 191 2.13 4.20 -15.24
CA LEU A 191 0.92 3.38 -15.08
C LEU A 191 0.62 3.10 -13.61
N PHE A 192 -0.66 3.14 -13.24
CA PHE A 192 -1.14 2.80 -11.90
C PHE A 192 -2.50 2.08 -11.96
N ALA A 193 -2.98 1.62 -10.82
CA ALA A 193 -4.32 1.05 -10.69
C ALA A 193 -5.08 1.77 -9.58
N LEU A 194 -6.37 2.00 -9.82
CA LEU A 194 -7.35 2.46 -8.83
C LEU A 194 -8.48 1.45 -8.73
N GLU A 195 -9.02 1.27 -7.54
CA GLU A 195 -10.16 0.42 -7.32
C GLU A 195 -11.26 1.17 -6.56
N ARG A 196 -12.46 1.19 -7.13
CA ARG A 196 -13.64 1.58 -6.37
C ARG A 196 -14.37 0.34 -5.88
N ARG A 197 -14.60 0.27 -4.57
CA ARG A 197 -15.37 -0.80 -3.92
C ARG A 197 -16.70 -0.26 -3.40
N GLU A 198 -17.65 -1.17 -3.21
CA GLU A 198 -18.83 -0.87 -2.42
C GLU A 198 -18.46 -0.78 -0.94
N LYS A 199 -19.27 -0.02 -0.19
CA LYS A 199 -19.14 0.04 1.26
C LYS A 199 -19.68 -1.25 1.88
N LEU A 200 -19.01 -1.70 2.94
CA LEU A 200 -19.51 -2.76 3.79
C LEU A 200 -20.71 -2.25 4.58
N LYS A 201 -21.83 -2.96 4.49
CA LYS A 201 -23.03 -2.67 5.26
C LYS A 201 -22.81 -3.16 6.68
N LEU A 202 -22.78 -2.22 7.60
CA LEU A 202 -22.57 -2.43 9.02
C LEU A 202 -23.89 -2.14 9.76
N LEU A 203 -24.44 -3.15 10.41
CA LEU A 203 -25.60 -3.02 11.28
C LEU A 203 -25.16 -2.88 12.74
N ILE A 204 -25.54 -1.80 13.39
CA ILE A 204 -25.42 -1.66 14.85
C ILE A 204 -26.78 -1.97 15.46
N VAL A 205 -26.83 -3.00 16.30
CA VAL A 205 -28.00 -3.37 17.09
C VAL A 205 -27.80 -2.89 18.53
N ASP A 206 -28.70 -2.07 19.06
CA ASP A 206 -28.60 -1.56 20.44
C ASP A 206 -29.90 -1.71 21.25
N ALA A 207 -29.92 -1.24 22.50
CA ALA A 207 -31.10 -1.36 23.36
C ALA A 207 -32.17 -0.28 23.11
N GLY A 208 -32.00 0.58 22.09
CA GLY A 208 -32.95 1.64 21.74
C GLY A 208 -32.88 2.87 22.66
N LYS A 209 -31.85 3.01 23.50
CA LYS A 209 -31.66 4.23 24.31
C LYS A 209 -31.03 5.35 23.49
N ALA A 210 -31.46 6.58 23.77
CA ALA A 210 -30.87 7.76 23.14
C ALA A 210 -29.35 7.79 23.33
N LYS A 211 -28.61 8.02 22.23
CA LYS A 211 -27.15 8.11 22.18
C LYS A 211 -26.37 6.84 22.56
N GLN A 212 -27.01 5.69 22.74
CA GLN A 212 -26.31 4.44 23.10
C GLN A 212 -25.20 4.07 22.11
N SER A 213 -25.46 4.23 20.81
CA SER A 213 -24.51 3.96 19.74
C SER A 213 -23.86 5.22 19.16
N LEU A 214 -23.90 6.37 19.86
CA LEU A 214 -23.41 7.65 19.35
C LEU A 214 -21.94 7.57 18.90
N TYR A 215 -21.06 7.06 19.76
CA TYR A 215 -19.62 7.00 19.48
C TYR A 215 -19.29 5.97 18.41
N LEU A 216 -19.98 4.81 18.39
CA LEU A 216 -19.81 3.81 17.34
C LEU A 216 -20.22 4.39 15.98
N ARG A 217 -21.39 5.02 15.91
CA ARG A 217 -21.87 5.68 14.69
C ARG A 217 -20.86 6.74 14.23
N GLN A 218 -20.42 7.62 15.12
CA GLN A 218 -19.42 8.64 14.78
C GLN A 218 -18.11 8.05 14.28
N ALA A 219 -17.61 6.97 14.90
CA ALA A 219 -16.38 6.31 14.46
C ALA A 219 -16.51 5.79 13.02
N TYR A 220 -17.62 5.12 12.72
CA TYR A 220 -17.85 4.53 11.39
C TYR A 220 -18.34 5.50 10.32
N THR A 221 -18.79 6.71 10.70
CA THR A 221 -19.26 7.75 9.76
C THR A 221 -18.47 9.05 9.82
N SER A 222 -17.27 9.04 10.41
CA SER A 222 -16.43 10.25 10.59
C SER A 222 -15.89 10.82 9.28
N SER A 223 -15.79 10.00 8.23
CA SER A 223 -15.44 10.41 6.88
C SER A 223 -16.28 9.65 5.85
N PRO A 224 -16.69 10.29 4.73
CA PRO A 224 -17.34 9.60 3.62
C PRO A 224 -16.46 8.51 2.98
N ASP A 225 -15.14 8.59 3.15
CA ASP A 225 -14.16 7.65 2.59
C ASP A 225 -14.04 6.37 3.42
N LEU A 226 -14.68 6.32 4.58
CA LEU A 226 -14.73 5.09 5.37
C LEU A 226 -15.46 3.99 4.60
N PRO A 227 -14.99 2.74 4.72
CA PRO A 227 -15.51 1.60 3.95
C PRO A 227 -16.86 1.10 4.45
N PHE A 228 -17.62 1.91 5.19
CA PHE A 228 -18.82 1.46 5.91
C PHE A 228 -20.05 2.27 5.52
N GLU A 229 -21.15 1.54 5.29
CA GLU A 229 -22.52 2.05 5.26
C GLU A 229 -23.21 1.60 6.54
N VAL A 230 -23.57 2.54 7.42
CA VAL A 230 -23.97 2.25 8.80
C VAL A 230 -25.47 2.38 8.99
N SER A 231 -26.10 1.30 9.42
CA SER A 231 -27.49 1.27 9.90
C SER A 231 -27.51 1.03 11.40
N VAL A 232 -28.44 1.66 12.12
CA VAL A 232 -28.62 1.47 13.57
C VAL A 232 -30.07 1.11 13.85
N LEU A 233 -30.29 -0.02 14.51
CA LEU A 233 -31.63 -0.49 14.87
C LEU A 233 -31.66 -0.95 16.33
N PRO A 234 -32.77 -0.70 17.06
CA PRO A 234 -32.94 -1.32 18.37
C PRO A 234 -33.18 -2.83 18.22
N ALA A 235 -32.74 -3.61 19.21
CA ALA A 235 -32.92 -5.05 19.24
C ALA A 235 -34.39 -5.50 19.20
N SER A 236 -35.33 -4.62 19.55
CA SER A 236 -36.77 -4.87 19.43
C SER A 236 -37.31 -4.74 18.00
N ALA A 237 -36.62 -4.00 17.12
CA ALA A 237 -37.02 -3.80 15.74
C ALA A 237 -36.22 -4.65 14.75
N VAL A 238 -35.05 -5.15 15.16
CA VAL A 238 -34.18 -5.92 14.26
C VAL A 238 -34.83 -7.26 13.84
N THR A 239 -34.70 -7.56 12.55
CA THR A 239 -35.26 -8.75 11.89
C THR A 239 -34.16 -9.65 11.32
N PRO A 240 -34.46 -10.94 11.06
CA PRO A 240 -33.52 -11.84 10.37
C PRO A 240 -33.12 -11.36 8.97
N GLU A 241 -34.01 -10.63 8.29
CA GLU A 241 -33.75 -10.06 6.96
C GLU A 241 -32.73 -8.93 7.04
N GLU A 242 -32.89 -8.00 7.99
CA GLU A 242 -31.91 -6.93 8.21
C GLU A 242 -30.53 -7.51 8.53
N VAL A 243 -30.45 -8.52 9.41
CA VAL A 243 -29.17 -9.19 9.67
C VAL A 243 -28.59 -9.84 8.40
N THR A 244 -29.42 -10.41 7.53
CA THR A 244 -28.96 -11.03 6.28
C THR A 244 -28.38 -10.01 5.31
N ASN A 245 -28.93 -8.80 5.29
CA ASN A 245 -28.55 -7.73 4.36
C ASN A 245 -27.29 -6.95 4.77
N HIS A 246 -26.61 -7.35 5.85
CA HIS A 246 -25.39 -6.69 6.35
C HIS A 246 -24.23 -7.68 6.49
N GLU A 247 -23.02 -7.28 6.11
CA GLU A 247 -21.82 -8.13 6.22
C GLU A 247 -21.22 -8.11 7.63
N VAL A 248 -21.46 -7.05 8.40
CA VAL A 248 -20.98 -6.91 9.78
C VAL A 248 -22.12 -6.50 10.71
N VAL A 249 -22.24 -7.17 11.85
CA VAL A 249 -23.20 -6.83 12.90
C VAL A 249 -22.48 -6.51 14.21
N VAL A 250 -22.72 -5.32 14.76
CA VAL A 250 -22.25 -4.89 16.06
C VAL A 250 -23.42 -4.90 17.04
N ILE A 251 -23.39 -5.79 18.03
CA ILE A 251 -24.38 -5.87 19.10
C ILE A 251 -23.87 -5.05 20.27
N ASN A 252 -24.46 -3.88 20.48
CA ASN A 252 -23.99 -2.87 21.43
C ASN A 252 -24.93 -2.75 22.64
N ASP A 253 -24.54 -3.37 23.75
CA ASP A 253 -25.20 -3.30 25.05
C ASP A 253 -26.70 -3.64 24.97
N VAL A 254 -27.01 -4.79 24.36
CA VAL A 254 -28.37 -5.30 24.19
C VAL A 254 -28.71 -6.25 25.35
N PRO A 255 -29.88 -6.13 26.00
CA PRO A 255 -30.31 -7.06 27.05
C PRO A 255 -30.39 -8.51 26.57
N ARG A 256 -31.09 -8.71 25.46
CA ARG A 256 -31.35 -9.99 24.80
C ARG A 256 -31.65 -9.75 23.32
N LEU A 257 -31.34 -10.72 22.47
CA LEU A 257 -31.74 -10.71 21.06
C LEU A 257 -33.04 -11.48 20.87
N PRO A 258 -33.89 -11.10 19.89
CA PRO A 258 -34.98 -11.97 19.45
C PRO A 258 -34.45 -13.34 19.01
N ASP A 259 -35.13 -14.43 19.37
CA ASP A 259 -34.65 -15.79 19.09
C ASP A 259 -34.35 -16.01 17.60
N LYS A 260 -35.26 -15.58 16.72
CA LYS A 260 -35.06 -15.69 15.25
C LYS A 260 -33.84 -14.92 14.75
N VAL A 261 -33.51 -13.79 15.37
CA VAL A 261 -32.35 -12.96 15.02
C VAL A 261 -31.07 -13.63 15.49
N ARG A 262 -31.06 -14.14 16.73
CA ARG A 262 -29.95 -14.93 17.28
C ARG A 262 -29.65 -16.15 16.41
N ASP A 263 -30.68 -16.93 16.07
CA ASP A 263 -30.52 -18.14 15.27
C ASP A 263 -29.99 -17.79 13.86
N ARG A 264 -30.47 -16.69 13.28
CA ARG A 264 -29.96 -16.20 11.99
C ARG A 264 -28.50 -15.73 12.05
N LEU A 265 -28.10 -15.04 13.11
CA LEU A 265 -26.71 -14.65 13.35
C LEU A 265 -25.81 -15.89 13.47
N ASP A 266 -26.27 -16.95 14.13
CA ASP A 266 -25.51 -18.20 14.25
C ASP A 266 -25.25 -18.86 12.90
N ASP A 267 -26.24 -18.82 12.00
CA ASP A 267 -26.09 -19.37 10.65
C ASP A 267 -25.17 -18.51 9.79
N LEU A 268 -25.32 -17.18 9.84
CA LEU A 268 -24.49 -16.27 9.05
C LEU A 268 -23.04 -16.19 9.53
N ARG A 269 -22.79 -16.46 10.81
CA ARG A 269 -21.42 -16.61 11.32
C ARG A 269 -20.68 -17.74 10.62
N LYS A 270 -21.36 -18.86 10.33
CA LYS A 270 -20.76 -20.01 9.62
C LYS A 270 -20.41 -19.67 8.17
N THR A 271 -21.09 -18.69 7.58
CA THR A 271 -20.83 -18.21 6.21
C THR A 271 -19.88 -17.01 6.17
N GLY A 272 -19.28 -16.63 7.30
CA GLY A 272 -18.24 -15.60 7.37
C GLY A 272 -18.71 -14.19 7.75
N GLN A 273 -19.97 -14.00 8.18
CA GLN A 273 -20.43 -12.69 8.65
C GLN A 273 -19.64 -12.25 9.89
N GLY A 274 -19.15 -11.01 9.87
CA GLY A 274 -18.43 -10.42 11.00
C GLY A 274 -19.38 -10.05 12.13
N GLN A 275 -19.07 -10.44 13.37
CA GLN A 275 -19.92 -10.15 14.53
C GLN A 275 -19.06 -9.62 15.69
N LEU A 276 -19.48 -8.47 16.24
CA LEU A 276 -18.85 -7.86 17.41
C LEU A 276 -19.92 -7.70 18.50
N ILE A 277 -19.65 -8.22 19.70
CA ILE A 277 -20.54 -8.09 20.86
C ILE A 277 -19.86 -7.22 21.89
N ILE A 278 -20.55 -6.15 22.30
CA ILE A 278 -20.15 -5.25 23.36
C ILE A 278 -21.19 -5.38 24.46
N LEU A 279 -20.82 -5.96 25.60
CA LEU A 279 -21.70 -6.02 26.77
C LEU A 279 -21.58 -4.74 27.59
N GLY A 280 -22.69 -4.30 28.17
CA GLY A 280 -22.73 -3.14 29.05
C GLY A 280 -23.74 -3.32 30.18
N GLU A 281 -24.34 -2.22 30.60
CA GLU A 281 -25.27 -2.19 31.75
C GLU A 281 -26.59 -2.88 31.47
N ASN A 282 -27.04 -2.90 30.22
CA ASN A 282 -28.33 -3.44 29.84
C ASN A 282 -28.28 -4.94 29.59
N ALA A 283 -27.11 -5.51 29.35
CA ALA A 283 -26.92 -6.93 29.06
C ALA A 283 -27.42 -7.83 30.21
N GLU A 284 -28.39 -8.71 29.91
CA GLU A 284 -28.87 -9.71 30.86
C GLU A 284 -27.92 -10.91 30.87
N ALA A 285 -26.98 -10.95 31.83
CA ALA A 285 -25.96 -11.99 31.91
C ALA A 285 -26.53 -13.42 31.88
N GLY A 286 -27.69 -13.64 32.50
CA GLY A 286 -28.38 -14.94 32.47
C GLY A 286 -28.76 -15.39 31.06
N TRP A 287 -29.27 -14.47 30.22
CA TRP A 287 -29.61 -14.76 28.83
C TRP A 287 -28.35 -14.91 27.97
N TRP A 288 -27.37 -14.00 28.10
CA TRP A 288 -26.12 -14.12 27.35
C TRP A 288 -25.34 -15.39 27.67
N ASN A 289 -25.39 -15.87 28.91
CA ASN A 289 -24.79 -17.15 29.31
C ASN A 289 -25.58 -18.37 28.84
N SER A 290 -26.88 -18.23 28.53
CA SER A 290 -27.66 -19.31 27.91
C SER A 290 -27.48 -19.38 26.39
N TYR A 291 -26.95 -18.31 25.78
CA TYR A 291 -26.61 -18.29 24.37
C TYR A 291 -25.39 -19.18 24.08
N ALA A 292 -25.66 -20.40 23.58
CA ALA A 292 -24.66 -21.44 23.38
C ALA A 292 -23.47 -21.06 22.47
N LYS A 293 -23.63 -20.06 21.59
CA LYS A 293 -22.56 -19.59 20.69
C LYS A 293 -21.90 -18.30 21.17
N PHE A 294 -22.18 -17.85 22.38
CA PHE A 294 -21.45 -16.76 23.02
C PHE A 294 -20.05 -17.26 23.43
N PRO A 295 -18.96 -16.59 23.01
CA PRO A 295 -17.61 -17.14 23.15
C PRO A 295 -17.04 -17.07 24.58
N VAL A 296 -17.75 -16.44 25.51
CA VAL A 296 -17.29 -16.19 26.89
C VAL A 296 -18.44 -16.41 27.87
N LYS A 297 -18.16 -16.52 29.18
CA LYS A 297 -19.21 -16.56 30.22
C LYS A 297 -19.21 -15.25 30.97
N ALA A 298 -20.26 -14.45 30.83
CA ALA A 298 -20.41 -13.21 31.56
C ALA A 298 -20.57 -13.49 33.07
N GLY A 299 -19.51 -13.20 33.83
CA GLY A 299 -19.50 -13.24 35.30
C GLY A 299 -20.24 -12.05 35.93
N PRO A 300 -20.22 -11.94 37.27
CA PRO A 300 -20.86 -10.83 37.95
C PRO A 300 -20.20 -9.50 37.57
N ARG A 301 -21.02 -8.46 37.45
CA ARG A 301 -20.55 -7.10 37.19
C ARG A 301 -19.81 -6.56 38.41
N ILE A 302 -18.58 -6.11 38.20
CA ILE A 302 -17.73 -5.50 39.24
C ILE A 302 -17.76 -3.99 39.01
N PHE A 303 -18.18 -3.25 40.04
CA PHE A 303 -18.15 -1.79 40.04
C PHE A 303 -16.87 -1.30 40.71
N VAL A 304 -16.21 -0.33 40.10
CA VAL A 304 -15.03 0.32 40.67
C VAL A 304 -15.52 1.47 41.55
N ALA A 305 -15.25 1.39 42.86
CA ALA A 305 -15.71 2.37 43.83
C ALA A 305 -15.22 3.78 43.49
N LYS A 306 -16.15 4.75 43.38
CA LYS A 306 -15.83 6.16 43.12
C LYS A 306 -15.36 6.86 44.40
N ASP A 307 -14.23 6.45 44.98
CA ASP A 307 -13.64 7.23 46.07
C ASP A 307 -12.69 8.31 45.55
N ARG A 308 -12.65 9.43 46.28
CA ARG A 308 -11.92 10.67 45.94
C ARG A 308 -10.44 10.38 45.65
N GLY A 309 -10.11 10.17 44.37
CA GLY A 309 -8.76 9.78 43.92
C GLY A 309 -8.68 8.90 42.66
N ARG A 310 -9.82 8.54 42.05
CA ARG A 310 -9.95 7.83 40.75
C ARG A 310 -9.26 6.45 40.66
N PRO A 311 -9.68 5.42 41.41
CA PRO A 311 -9.47 4.08 40.91
C PRO A 311 -10.39 3.89 39.69
N SER A 312 -9.78 3.72 38.52
CA SER A 312 -10.42 3.21 37.31
C SER A 312 -9.60 2.03 36.84
N VAL A 313 -10.22 1.03 36.24
CA VAL A 313 -9.47 -0.05 35.59
C VAL A 313 -9.17 0.39 34.15
N ALA A 314 -8.02 -0.02 33.63
CA ALA A 314 -7.60 0.26 32.26
C ALA A 314 -7.18 -1.04 31.57
N LEU A 315 -7.21 -1.05 30.23
CA LEU A 315 -6.67 -2.15 29.44
C LEU A 315 -5.14 -2.06 29.40
N THR A 316 -4.48 -2.85 30.24
CA THR A 316 -3.02 -2.83 30.41
C THR A 316 -2.29 -3.95 29.67
N THR A 317 -2.98 -5.04 29.34
CA THR A 317 -2.39 -6.21 28.68
C THR A 317 -3.27 -6.65 27.52
N TYR A 318 -2.66 -6.82 26.34
CA TYR A 318 -3.27 -7.30 25.11
C TYR A 318 -2.19 -7.86 24.18
N ASP A 319 -2.55 -8.74 23.26
CA ASP A 319 -1.63 -9.27 22.26
C ASP A 319 -1.35 -8.22 21.18
N ARG A 320 -0.18 -7.60 21.23
CA ARG A 320 0.20 -6.53 20.30
C ARG A 320 0.39 -7.02 18.86
N ASN A 321 0.66 -8.32 18.69
CA ASN A 321 0.82 -8.92 17.36
C ASN A 321 -0.53 -9.23 16.69
N HIS A 322 -1.64 -9.13 17.42
CA HIS A 322 -2.96 -9.38 16.88
C HIS A 322 -3.39 -8.25 15.92
N SER A 323 -3.98 -8.59 14.77
CA SER A 323 -4.32 -7.63 13.70
C SER A 323 -5.23 -6.47 14.15
N ILE A 324 -6.10 -6.70 15.13
CA ILE A 324 -6.96 -5.64 15.72
C ILE A 324 -6.12 -4.59 16.48
N PHE A 325 -5.00 -4.99 17.08
CA PHE A 325 -4.19 -4.13 17.94
C PHE A 325 -2.95 -3.53 17.24
N LYS A 326 -2.51 -4.10 16.11
CA LYS A 326 -1.41 -3.56 15.29
C LYS A 326 -1.53 -2.05 14.96
N PRO A 327 -2.71 -1.50 14.63
CA PRO A 327 -2.85 -0.06 14.38
C PRO A 327 -2.49 0.82 15.59
N PHE A 328 -2.63 0.29 16.81
CA PHE A 328 -2.33 1.03 18.03
C PHE A 328 -0.83 1.03 18.39
N GLU A 329 -0.04 0.07 17.90
CA GLU A 329 1.41 0.05 18.15
C GLU A 329 2.14 1.27 17.55
N LYS A 330 1.68 1.74 16.39
CA LYS A 330 2.29 2.86 15.67
C LYS A 330 1.70 4.21 16.09
N SER A 331 0.67 4.23 16.93
CA SER A 331 -0.04 5.45 17.31
C SER A 331 0.56 6.08 18.56
N THR A 332 1.06 7.31 18.45
CA THR A 332 1.47 8.13 19.61
C THR A 332 0.30 8.86 20.27
N ARG A 333 -0.89 8.86 19.65
CA ARG A 333 -2.06 9.62 20.09
C ARG A 333 -3.15 8.77 20.76
N VAL A 334 -3.15 7.46 20.52
CA VAL A 334 -4.17 6.54 21.04
C VAL A 334 -3.48 5.40 21.78
N VAL A 335 -3.58 5.42 23.10
CA VAL A 335 -3.04 4.37 23.96
C VAL A 335 -4.22 3.67 24.65
N LEU A 336 -4.37 2.35 24.46
CA LEU A 336 -5.50 1.60 25.00
C LEU A 336 -5.58 1.65 26.54
N ASN A 337 -4.46 1.89 27.21
CA ASN A 337 -4.41 2.08 28.66
C ASN A 337 -4.96 3.43 29.14
N SER A 338 -5.28 4.36 28.23
CA SER A 338 -5.91 5.65 28.59
C SER A 338 -7.42 5.52 28.80
N ALA A 339 -8.05 4.46 28.28
CA ALA A 339 -9.47 4.21 28.48
C ALA A 339 -9.73 3.80 29.94
N GLN A 340 -10.59 4.58 30.60
CA GLN A 340 -10.96 4.38 32.01
C GLN A 340 -12.30 3.65 32.10
N PHE A 341 -12.28 2.47 32.72
CA PHE A 341 -13.45 1.66 32.98
C PHE A 341 -13.84 1.75 34.47
N PHE A 342 -15.12 2.03 34.71
CA PHE A 342 -15.69 2.14 36.06
C PHE A 342 -16.57 0.95 36.44
N ALA A 343 -16.84 0.06 35.48
CA ALA A 343 -17.43 -1.24 35.70
C ALA A 343 -16.95 -2.20 34.62
N TYR A 344 -16.83 -3.48 34.95
CA TYR A 344 -16.49 -4.55 34.02
C TYR A 344 -17.14 -5.86 34.44
N MET A 345 -17.11 -6.86 33.56
CA MET A 345 -17.50 -8.23 33.86
C MET A 345 -16.25 -9.11 33.74
N ASN A 346 -16.07 -10.05 34.66
CA ASN A 346 -15.14 -11.15 34.43
C ASN A 346 -15.72 -12.07 33.36
N VAL A 347 -14.89 -12.59 32.46
CA VAL A 347 -15.29 -13.45 31.34
C VAL A 347 -14.58 -14.79 31.35
#